data_AF-A0AAD9QII4-F1
#
_entry.id   AF-A0AAD9QII4-F1
#
_cell.length_a   1.000
_cell.length_b   1.000
_cell.length_c   1.000
_cell.angle_alpha   90.00
_cell.angle_beta   90.00
_cell.angle_gamma   90.00
#
_symmetry.space_group_name_H-M   'P 1'
#
loop_
_entity.id
_entity.type
_entity.pdbx_description
1 polymer ?
#
loop_
_entity_poly.entity_id
_entity_poly.type
_entity_poly.pdbx_seq_one_letter_code
_entity_poly.pdbx_strand_id
1 'polypeptide(L)'
;MLCAITLMAVVRSCASINIETATNTGLSIGSMPNGTPYVCNPCAPFVLPLLTNLIQLAKCMNSLYDPAVKALMFGDYPAILGMHDLDKSAIYVLQGQVNEKVRGDVVTTFNPIHTSRTFLYHLSDTCYHALGYAGACLTHDFYNISGLPQLLGDSMVKTLVHVPNYRLRFFLRNFMKLFVLHCPGYHLMNVAIPILSPFFSYMVQYLEEQWQIVRQHQAESNVDEDGEDVEHKEIIEDQLVCIVSKDYMEVFTLACVVRKDSNGVTGMEITEEDELRGLDPCNTKLGSLGTLLLRTESVNMQILCTTFQCMTWPDSSICHKASRLAMAFMKEVLVICRESETTLADSVVQQLFYQVLKRPQYSSLQQVLLQTNCSLDDLQALCFEGKEVAEKKKREQFRKLVAGIIGKNIADLFRNEIKIKDLPPIAINPTKPEQTEDLTGLMELFDPNKSTEVV
;
A
#
# COMPACT_ATOMS: atom_id res chain seq x y z
N MET A 1 -18.21 23.34 2.40
CA MET A 1 -17.31 23.07 1.26
C MET A 1 -16.29 24.19 1.06
N LEU A 2 -16.69 25.44 0.79
CA LEU A 2 -15.75 26.57 0.60
C LEU A 2 -14.68 26.66 1.69
N CYS A 3 -15.06 26.64 2.98
CA CYS A 3 -14.11 26.71 4.09
C CYS A 3 -13.05 25.60 4.07
N ALA A 4 -13.46 24.36 3.76
CA ALA A 4 -12.54 23.21 3.70
C ALA A 4 -11.58 23.34 2.51
N ILE A 5 -12.07 23.80 1.35
CA ILE A 5 -11.25 24.06 0.16
C ILE A 5 -10.27 25.19 0.43
N THR A 6 -10.72 26.30 1.05
CA THR A 6 -9.85 27.42 1.40
C THR A 6 -8.77 27.00 2.38
N LEU A 7 -9.12 26.23 3.42
CA LEU A 7 -8.13 25.71 4.38
C LEU A 7 -7.11 24.82 3.66
N MET A 8 -7.57 23.87 2.86
CA MET A 8 -6.70 23.00 2.06
C MET A 8 -5.76 23.81 1.15
N ALA A 9 -6.29 24.79 0.42
CA ALA A 9 -5.53 25.61 -0.50
C ALA A 9 -4.47 26.44 0.23
N VAL A 10 -4.83 27.09 1.34
CA VAL A 10 -3.90 27.88 2.16
C VAL A 10 -2.76 27.00 2.67
N VAL A 11 -3.07 25.84 3.26
CA VAL A 11 -2.06 24.91 3.79
C VAL A 11 -1.13 24.42 2.68
N ARG A 12 -1.70 24.01 1.54
CA ARG A 12 -0.92 23.52 0.39
C ARG A 12 -0.03 24.60 -0.21
N SER A 13 -0.52 25.82 -0.35
CA SER A 13 0.27 26.95 -0.87
C SER A 13 1.41 27.35 0.04
N CYS A 14 1.31 27.07 1.35
CA CYS A 14 2.36 27.33 2.33
C CYS A 14 3.33 26.14 2.52
N ALA A 15 3.29 25.12 1.66
CA ALA A 15 4.13 23.91 1.78
C ALA A 15 5.60 24.10 1.37
N SER A 16 5.90 25.07 0.50
CA SER A 16 7.20 25.21 -0.20
C SER A 16 8.32 25.87 0.63
N ILE A 17 8.27 25.82 1.96
CA ILE A 17 9.19 26.57 2.81
C ILE A 17 10.26 25.64 3.40
N ASN A 18 11.41 25.55 2.75
CA ASN A 18 12.59 24.84 3.26
C ASN A 18 13.36 25.66 4.30
N ILE A 19 14.14 25.00 5.16
CA ILE A 19 14.99 25.65 6.18
C ILE A 19 16.01 26.61 5.53
N GLU A 20 16.60 26.23 4.41
CA GLU A 20 17.55 27.07 3.66
C GLU A 20 16.87 28.32 3.09
N THR A 21 15.67 28.16 2.52
CA THR A 21 14.88 29.31 2.05
C THR A 21 14.36 30.15 3.22
N ALA A 22 14.04 29.55 4.36
CA ALA A 22 13.55 30.23 5.56
C ALA A 22 14.61 31.16 6.16
N THR A 23 15.87 30.70 6.18
CA THR A 23 17.01 31.48 6.67
C THR A 23 17.24 32.74 5.82
N ASN A 24 17.00 32.63 4.50
CA ASN A 24 17.15 33.75 3.57
C ASN A 24 15.91 34.68 3.47
N THR A 25 14.74 34.22 3.93
CA THR A 25 13.46 34.95 3.82
C THR A 25 12.94 35.50 5.15
N GLY A 26 13.69 35.34 6.24
CA GLY A 26 13.31 35.83 7.57
C GLY A 26 12.16 35.05 8.22
N LEU A 27 11.91 33.82 7.79
CA LEU A 27 10.88 32.97 8.39
C LEU A 27 11.35 32.41 9.74
N SER A 28 10.42 32.35 10.69
CA SER A 28 10.73 31.90 12.05
C SER A 28 11.12 30.42 12.07
N ILE A 29 12.33 30.15 12.54
CA ILE A 29 12.81 28.81 12.84
C ILE A 29 12.50 28.52 14.30
N GLY A 30 11.62 27.56 14.54
CA GLY A 30 11.32 27.02 15.85
C GLY A 30 12.32 25.93 16.24
N SER A 31 12.30 25.54 17.50
CA SER A 31 13.05 24.39 18.00
C SER A 31 12.10 23.45 18.72
N MET A 32 12.10 22.18 18.33
CA MET A 32 11.36 21.14 19.03
C MET A 32 11.94 20.93 20.43
N PRO A 33 11.22 20.29 21.38
CA PRO A 33 11.73 20.06 22.74
C PRO A 33 13.03 19.25 22.81
N ASN A 34 13.36 18.48 21.77
CA ASN A 34 14.61 17.74 21.64
C ASN A 34 15.75 18.54 20.98
N GLY A 35 15.55 19.84 20.72
CA GLY A 35 16.52 20.73 20.07
C GLY A 35 16.55 20.65 18.55
N THR A 36 15.70 19.85 17.91
CA THR A 36 15.65 19.74 16.44
C THR A 36 15.03 21.02 15.85
N PRO A 37 15.73 21.76 14.97
CA PRO A 37 15.16 22.94 14.35
C PRO A 37 14.06 22.54 13.36
N TYR A 38 13.02 23.36 13.27
CA TYR A 38 11.98 23.22 12.25
C TYR A 38 11.49 24.58 11.78
N VAL A 39 10.95 24.64 10.57
CA VAL A 39 10.36 25.87 10.04
C VAL A 39 8.94 25.99 10.58
N CYS A 40 8.64 27.08 11.28
CA CYS A 40 7.25 27.34 11.67
C CYS A 40 6.47 27.81 10.44
N ASN A 41 5.33 27.18 10.17
CA ASN A 41 4.54 27.53 9.01
C ASN A 41 3.74 28.83 9.29
N PRO A 42 3.82 29.88 8.45
CA PRO A 42 3.09 31.13 8.67
C PRO A 42 1.57 30.97 8.79
N CYS A 43 0.99 29.93 8.18
CA CYS A 43 -0.45 29.68 8.28
C CYS A 43 -0.85 28.91 9.55
N ALA A 44 0.09 28.33 10.29
CA ALA A 44 -0.19 27.55 11.51
C ALA A 44 -1.10 28.26 12.51
N PRO A 45 -0.85 29.52 12.96
CA PRO A 45 -1.72 30.17 13.95
C PRO A 45 -3.16 30.37 13.48
N PHE A 46 -3.40 30.43 12.16
CA PHE A 46 -4.74 30.60 11.59
C PHE A 46 -5.43 29.26 11.30
N VAL A 47 -4.67 28.24 10.94
CA VAL A 47 -5.19 26.91 10.56
C VAL A 47 -5.45 26.04 11.78
N LEU A 48 -4.53 25.99 12.74
CA LEU A 48 -4.62 25.09 13.91
C LEU A 48 -5.96 25.23 14.67
N PRO A 49 -6.49 26.44 14.93
CA PRO A 49 -7.78 26.59 15.62
C PRO A 49 -8.96 25.99 14.85
N LEU A 50 -8.86 25.85 13.53
CA LEU A 50 -9.91 25.32 12.66
C LEU A 50 -9.85 23.80 12.50
N LEU A 51 -8.72 23.16 12.81
CA LEU A 51 -8.51 21.73 12.58
C LEU A 51 -9.45 20.86 13.39
N THR A 52 -9.78 21.23 14.63
CA THR A 52 -10.73 20.47 15.44
C THR A 52 -12.10 20.41 14.76
N ASN A 53 -12.58 21.51 14.19
CA ASN A 53 -13.84 21.55 13.45
C ASN A 53 -13.77 20.73 12.15
N LEU A 54 -12.62 20.74 11.48
CA LEU A 54 -12.39 19.91 10.28
C LEU A 54 -12.42 18.42 10.61
N ILE A 55 -11.80 18.00 11.72
CA ILE A 55 -11.83 16.61 12.21
C ILE A 55 -13.25 16.21 12.58
N GLN A 56 -14.01 17.08 13.26
CA GLN A 56 -15.42 16.81 13.57
C GLN A 56 -16.28 16.73 12.30
N LEU A 57 -16.02 17.58 11.31
CA LEU A 57 -16.72 17.49 10.02
C LEU A 57 -16.43 16.15 9.33
N ALA A 58 -15.15 15.73 9.27
CA ALA A 58 -14.78 14.44 8.71
C ALA A 58 -15.43 13.27 9.46
N LYS A 59 -15.49 13.33 10.79
CA LYS A 59 -16.23 12.37 11.63
C LYS A 59 -17.70 12.31 11.25
N CYS A 60 -18.37 13.45 11.10
CA CYS A 60 -19.77 13.50 10.67
C CYS A 60 -19.96 12.87 9.29
N MET A 61 -19.06 13.15 8.34
CA MET A 61 -19.09 12.56 7.00
C MET A 61 -18.95 11.03 7.04
N ASN A 62 -18.06 10.50 7.89
CA ASN A 62 -17.91 9.06 8.09
C ASN A 62 -19.14 8.45 8.75
N SER A 63 -19.70 9.14 9.74
CA SER A 63 -20.85 8.66 10.51
C SER A 63 -22.14 8.59 9.69
N LEU A 64 -22.22 9.27 8.54
CA LEU A 64 -23.36 9.13 7.62
C LEU A 64 -23.54 7.70 7.12
N TYR A 65 -22.47 6.90 7.09
CA TYR A 65 -22.51 5.51 6.66
C TYR A 65 -22.93 4.54 7.77
N ASP A 66 -23.01 4.99 9.02
CA ASP A 66 -23.59 4.20 10.12
C ASP A 66 -25.03 3.80 9.75
N PRO A 67 -25.39 2.51 9.77
CA PRO A 67 -26.74 2.05 9.48
C PRO A 67 -27.83 2.78 10.28
N ALA A 68 -27.56 3.13 11.54
CA ALA A 68 -28.49 3.86 12.39
C ALA A 68 -28.72 5.31 11.90
N VAL A 69 -27.66 5.96 11.41
CA VAL A 69 -27.75 7.33 10.84
C VAL A 69 -28.38 7.30 9.46
N LYS A 70 -28.00 6.32 8.62
CA LYS A 70 -28.55 6.12 7.27
C LYS A 70 -30.06 5.88 7.31
N ALA A 71 -30.57 5.16 8.32
CA ALA A 71 -31.99 4.92 8.51
C ALA A 71 -32.80 6.19 8.83
N LEU A 72 -32.15 7.27 9.29
CA LEU A 72 -32.80 8.56 9.56
C LEU A 72 -32.94 9.44 8.30
N MET A 73 -32.32 9.05 7.17
CA MET A 73 -32.39 9.81 5.93
C MET A 73 -33.77 9.65 5.29
N PHE A 74 -34.34 10.76 4.80
CA PHE A 74 -35.70 10.80 4.27
C PHE A 74 -35.81 10.17 2.87
N GLY A 75 -36.81 9.29 2.68
CA GLY A 75 -37.17 8.75 1.36
C GLY A 75 -35.97 8.13 0.63
N ASP A 76 -35.70 8.60 -0.58
CA ASP A 76 -34.64 8.07 -1.45
C ASP A 76 -33.23 8.65 -1.17
N TYR A 77 -33.09 9.53 -0.16
CA TYR A 77 -31.80 10.15 0.18
C TYR A 77 -30.69 9.19 0.64
N PRO A 78 -30.95 7.99 1.18
CA PRO A 78 -29.88 7.01 1.40
C PRO A 78 -29.06 6.69 0.14
N ALA A 79 -29.65 6.85 -1.06
CA ALA A 79 -28.94 6.65 -2.33
C ALA A 79 -27.78 7.63 -2.53
N ILE A 80 -27.79 8.80 -1.88
CA ILE A 80 -26.73 9.82 -1.94
C ILE A 80 -25.39 9.25 -1.46
N LEU A 81 -25.40 8.28 -0.54
CA LEU A 81 -24.19 7.67 -0.02
C LEU A 81 -23.56 6.66 -0.98
N GLY A 82 -24.26 6.26 -2.04
CA GLY A 82 -23.75 5.33 -3.03
C GLY A 82 -22.49 5.83 -3.76
N MET A 83 -21.82 4.89 -4.44
CA MET A 83 -20.59 5.16 -5.19
C MET A 83 -20.80 6.26 -6.25
N HIS A 84 -19.86 7.20 -6.31
CA HIS A 84 -19.90 8.31 -7.27
C HIS A 84 -19.38 7.86 -8.65
N ASP A 85 -19.83 8.51 -9.72
CA ASP A 85 -19.52 8.05 -11.09
C ASP A 85 -18.04 8.19 -11.44
N LEU A 86 -17.32 9.12 -10.80
CA LEU A 86 -15.85 9.19 -10.89
C LEU A 86 -15.17 7.92 -10.37
N ASP A 87 -15.63 7.39 -9.22
CA ASP A 87 -15.07 6.15 -8.65
C ASP A 87 -15.37 4.95 -9.54
N LYS A 88 -16.62 4.86 -10.02
CA LYS A 88 -17.02 3.82 -10.97
C LYS A 88 -16.12 3.86 -12.21
N SER A 89 -15.96 5.03 -12.82
CA SER A 89 -15.15 5.19 -14.03
C SER A 89 -13.67 4.82 -13.81
N ALA A 90 -13.13 5.09 -12.62
CA ALA A 90 -11.77 4.73 -12.25
C ALA A 90 -11.58 3.22 -12.06
N ILE A 91 -12.61 2.51 -11.56
CA ILE A 91 -12.56 1.05 -11.34
C ILE A 91 -12.72 0.28 -12.66
N TYR A 92 -13.63 0.71 -13.53
CA TYR A 92 -13.93 0.00 -14.77
C TYR A 92 -12.86 0.14 -15.87
N VAL A 93 -11.78 0.90 -15.67
CA VAL A 93 -10.79 1.23 -16.72
C VAL A 93 -11.49 1.81 -17.98
N LEU A 94 -12.68 2.39 -17.81
CA LEU A 94 -13.47 3.00 -18.90
C LEU A 94 -12.98 4.40 -19.27
N GLN A 95 -11.70 4.71 -18.99
CA GLN A 95 -11.11 6.04 -19.18
C GLN A 95 -11.12 6.55 -20.64
N GLY A 96 -11.61 5.77 -21.61
CA GLY A 96 -11.66 6.15 -23.02
C GLY A 96 -13.05 6.26 -23.68
N GLN A 97 -14.16 5.84 -23.06
CA GLN A 97 -15.44 5.74 -23.80
C GLN A 97 -16.54 6.74 -23.43
N VAL A 98 -16.40 7.47 -22.32
CA VAL A 98 -17.45 8.41 -21.88
C VAL A 98 -17.36 9.77 -22.59
N ASN A 99 -16.18 10.15 -23.14
CA ASN A 99 -15.99 11.48 -23.72
C ASN A 99 -16.36 11.63 -25.21
N GLU A 100 -16.77 10.57 -25.91
CA GLU A 100 -17.04 10.65 -27.36
C GLU A 100 -18.51 10.55 -27.76
N LYS A 101 -19.45 10.34 -26.83
CA LYS A 101 -20.88 10.32 -27.17
C LYS A 101 -21.66 11.38 -26.39
N VAL A 102 -22.35 12.21 -27.17
CA VAL A 102 -23.31 13.27 -26.79
C VAL A 102 -22.71 14.66 -26.56
N ARG A 103 -22.17 15.24 -27.64
CA ARG A 103 -22.15 16.70 -27.89
C ARG A 103 -23.52 17.16 -28.42
N GLY A 104 -24.60 16.69 -27.81
CA GLY A 104 -25.95 17.22 -28.01
C GLY A 104 -26.36 17.96 -26.74
N ASP A 105 -27.12 19.04 -26.86
CA ASP A 105 -27.68 19.79 -25.73
C ASP A 105 -28.54 18.86 -24.85
N VAL A 106 -27.90 18.16 -23.89
CA VAL A 106 -28.61 17.43 -22.86
C VAL A 106 -29.09 18.49 -21.87
N VAL A 107 -30.39 18.77 -21.92
CA VAL A 107 -31.09 19.45 -20.84
C VAL A 107 -30.82 18.63 -19.58
N THR A 108 -29.90 19.11 -18.74
CA THR A 108 -29.56 18.45 -17.48
C THR A 108 -30.73 18.67 -16.53
N THR A 109 -31.67 17.71 -16.51
CA THR A 109 -32.72 17.67 -15.49
C THR A 109 -32.04 17.63 -14.12
N PHE A 110 -32.30 18.65 -13.30
CA PHE A 110 -31.76 18.76 -11.95
C PHE A 110 -32.16 17.52 -11.13
N ASN A 111 -31.15 16.71 -10.77
CA ASN A 111 -31.34 15.55 -9.90
C ASN A 111 -30.75 15.87 -8.51
N PRO A 112 -31.58 16.12 -7.49
CA PRO A 112 -31.12 16.52 -6.16
C PRO A 112 -30.26 15.44 -5.49
N ILE A 113 -30.52 14.15 -5.75
CA ILE A 113 -29.74 13.03 -5.21
C ILE A 113 -28.34 13.04 -5.82
N HIS A 114 -28.23 13.22 -7.14
CA HIS A 114 -26.94 13.30 -7.82
C HIS A 114 -26.14 14.53 -7.33
N THR A 115 -26.75 15.72 -7.31
CA THR A 115 -26.09 16.95 -6.82
C THR A 115 -25.61 16.80 -5.38
N SER A 116 -26.44 16.21 -4.50
CA SER A 116 -26.07 15.97 -3.11
C SER A 116 -24.95 14.95 -2.99
N ARG A 117 -24.95 13.89 -3.82
CA ARG A 117 -23.90 12.85 -3.83
C ARG A 117 -22.57 13.46 -4.22
N THR A 118 -22.54 14.25 -5.29
CA THR A 118 -21.35 14.99 -5.73
C THR A 118 -20.87 15.95 -4.65
N PHE A 119 -21.78 16.66 -3.97
CA PHE A 119 -21.42 17.54 -2.86
C PHE A 119 -20.76 16.78 -1.70
N LEU A 120 -21.38 15.70 -1.20
CA LEU A 120 -20.81 14.89 -0.11
C LEU A 120 -19.51 14.21 -0.53
N TYR A 121 -19.42 13.79 -1.80
CA TYR A 121 -18.21 13.20 -2.37
C TYR A 121 -17.02 14.15 -2.25
N HIS A 122 -17.13 15.35 -2.82
CA HIS A 122 -16.04 16.31 -2.79
C HIS A 122 -15.78 16.86 -1.39
N LEU A 123 -16.82 17.03 -0.56
CA LEU A 123 -16.64 17.51 0.80
C LEU A 123 -15.83 16.53 1.64
N SER A 124 -16.17 15.24 1.60
CA SER A 124 -15.44 14.19 2.33
C SER A 124 -13.99 14.12 1.87
N ASP A 125 -13.76 14.11 0.56
CA ASP A 125 -12.43 14.04 -0.02
C ASP A 125 -11.57 15.27 0.35
N THR A 126 -12.15 16.46 0.29
CA THR A 126 -11.49 17.70 0.71
C THR A 126 -11.11 17.67 2.18
N CYS A 127 -11.93 17.08 3.06
CA CYS A 127 -11.61 16.98 4.48
C CYS A 127 -10.36 16.13 4.72
N TYR A 128 -10.25 14.98 4.08
CA TYR A 128 -9.06 14.12 4.21
C TYR A 128 -7.81 14.78 3.63
N HIS A 129 -7.91 15.39 2.44
CA HIS A 129 -6.80 16.15 1.87
C HIS A 129 -6.33 17.30 2.75
N ALA A 130 -7.28 18.09 3.26
CA ALA A 130 -6.97 19.21 4.14
C ALA A 130 -6.24 18.75 5.40
N LEU A 131 -6.66 17.63 6.00
CA LEU A 131 -5.99 17.04 7.16
C LEU A 131 -4.60 16.46 6.81
N GLY A 132 -4.48 15.77 5.67
CA GLY A 132 -3.20 15.22 5.23
C GLY A 132 -2.18 16.31 4.93
N TYR A 133 -2.58 17.36 4.22
CA TYR A 133 -1.73 18.53 3.99
C TYR A 133 -1.41 19.28 5.29
N ALA A 134 -2.33 19.34 6.26
CA ALA A 134 -2.03 19.94 7.55
C ALA A 134 -0.89 19.18 8.26
N GLY A 135 -0.94 17.85 8.27
CA GLY A 135 0.17 17.03 8.77
C GLY A 135 1.47 17.22 7.99
N ALA A 136 1.38 17.31 6.66
CA ALA A 136 2.54 17.45 5.79
C ALA A 136 3.23 18.82 5.88
N CYS A 137 2.45 19.91 5.95
CA CYS A 137 2.96 21.28 5.79
C CYS A 137 3.20 22.00 7.13
N LEU A 138 2.41 21.67 8.16
CA LEU A 138 2.58 22.28 9.49
C LEU A 138 3.57 21.49 10.35
N THR A 139 3.85 20.23 10.00
CA THR A 139 4.81 19.35 10.66
C THR A 139 4.64 19.37 12.19
N HIS A 140 5.66 19.79 12.95
CA HIS A 140 5.65 19.80 14.41
C HIS A 140 4.40 20.45 15.01
N ASP A 141 3.92 21.57 14.46
CA ASP A 141 2.79 22.31 15.02
C ASP A 141 1.48 21.52 14.95
N PHE A 142 1.29 20.72 13.89
CA PHE A 142 0.14 19.81 13.78
C PHE A 142 0.24 18.68 14.80
N TYR A 143 1.37 17.97 14.85
CA TYR A 143 1.53 16.82 15.75
C TYR A 143 1.62 17.22 17.24
N ASN A 144 1.89 18.50 17.54
CA ASN A 144 1.92 19.03 18.91
C ASN A 144 0.54 19.48 19.44
N ILE A 145 -0.54 19.31 18.66
CA ILE A 145 -1.91 19.60 19.12
C ILE A 145 -2.21 18.73 20.36
N SER A 146 -2.63 19.38 21.43
CA SER A 146 -2.95 18.68 22.69
C SER A 146 -4.10 17.70 22.51
N GLY A 147 -3.88 16.43 22.91
CA GLY A 147 -4.90 15.38 22.80
C GLY A 147 -5.17 14.93 21.35
N LEU A 148 -4.30 15.27 20.39
CA LEU A 148 -4.45 14.84 18.99
C LEU A 148 -4.62 13.33 18.81
N PRO A 149 -3.88 12.44 19.53
CA PRO A 149 -4.02 11.00 19.34
C PRO A 149 -5.42 10.50 19.68
N GLN A 150 -5.99 10.98 20.80
CA GLN A 150 -7.34 10.66 21.22
C GLN A 150 -8.36 11.24 20.23
N LEU A 151 -8.18 12.50 19.81
CA LEU A 151 -9.08 13.16 18.88
C LEU A 151 -9.16 12.43 17.53
N LEU A 152 -8.02 12.10 16.92
CA LEU A 152 -7.95 11.36 15.65
C LEU A 152 -8.38 9.90 15.81
N GLY A 153 -7.98 9.24 16.88
CA GLY A 153 -8.39 7.86 17.18
C GLY A 153 -9.92 7.75 17.28
N ASP A 154 -10.55 8.62 18.07
CA ASP A 154 -11.99 8.59 18.32
C ASP A 154 -12.82 9.12 17.16
N SER A 155 -12.36 10.17 16.48
CA SER A 155 -13.14 10.85 15.46
C SER A 155 -12.93 10.28 14.06
N MET A 156 -11.76 9.69 13.79
CA MET A 156 -11.42 9.18 12.46
C MET A 156 -11.34 7.66 12.47
N VAL A 157 -10.41 7.08 13.25
CA VAL A 157 -10.13 5.64 13.21
C VAL A 157 -11.34 4.79 13.61
N LYS A 158 -12.00 5.10 14.73
CA LYS A 158 -13.19 4.35 15.19
C LYS A 158 -14.37 4.41 14.22
N THR A 159 -14.50 5.51 13.47
CA THR A 159 -15.62 5.67 12.52
C THR A 159 -15.45 4.89 11.22
N LEU A 160 -14.26 4.33 10.95
CA LEU A 160 -13.98 3.60 9.71
C LEU A 160 -14.80 2.32 9.56
N VAL A 161 -15.29 1.74 10.66
CA VAL A 161 -16.10 0.50 10.67
C VAL A 161 -17.33 0.56 9.76
N HIS A 162 -17.86 1.75 9.51
CA HIS A 162 -19.01 1.94 8.64
C HIS A 162 -18.63 2.51 7.26
N VAL A 163 -17.39 2.93 7.06
CA VAL A 163 -16.96 3.62 5.83
C VAL A 163 -16.72 2.59 4.73
N PRO A 164 -17.39 2.70 3.57
CA PRO A 164 -17.26 1.72 2.50
C PRO A 164 -15.92 1.84 1.77
N ASN A 165 -15.51 0.77 1.10
CA ASN A 165 -14.20 0.67 0.43
C ASN A 165 -13.91 1.82 -0.53
N TYR A 166 -14.86 2.25 -1.37
CA TYR A 166 -14.66 3.39 -2.27
C TYR A 166 -14.38 4.72 -1.56
N ARG A 167 -14.77 4.86 -0.27
CA ARG A 167 -14.42 6.01 0.57
C ARG A 167 -13.14 5.81 1.36
N LEU A 168 -12.95 4.61 1.89
CA LEU A 168 -11.79 4.25 2.70
C LEU A 168 -10.46 4.51 1.95
N ARG A 169 -10.45 4.35 0.63
CA ARG A 169 -9.32 4.72 -0.23
C ARG A 169 -8.86 6.16 -0.05
N PHE A 170 -9.79 7.12 0.00
CA PHE A 170 -9.44 8.54 0.18
C PHE A 170 -8.86 8.80 1.58
N PHE A 171 -9.37 8.12 2.61
CA PHE A 171 -8.79 8.19 3.95
C PHE A 171 -7.35 7.66 3.97
N LEU A 172 -7.09 6.52 3.32
CA LEU A 172 -5.76 5.92 3.23
C LEU A 172 -4.78 6.82 2.47
N ARG A 173 -5.15 7.22 1.25
CA ARG A 173 -4.26 7.95 0.32
C ARG A 173 -4.07 9.41 0.71
N ASN A 174 -5.14 10.11 1.09
CA ASN A 174 -5.11 11.57 1.23
C ASN A 174 -4.83 12.00 2.67
N PHE A 175 -5.04 11.12 3.65
CA PHE A 175 -4.74 11.41 5.05
C PHE A 175 -3.67 10.49 5.63
N MET A 176 -3.91 9.18 5.74
CA MET A 176 -3.02 8.28 6.49
C MET A 176 -1.62 8.18 5.88
N LYS A 177 -1.50 8.13 4.55
CA LYS A 177 -0.22 8.14 3.84
C LYS A 177 0.61 9.35 4.25
N LEU A 178 0.02 10.56 4.15
CA LEU A 178 0.70 11.81 4.49
C LEU A 178 1.00 11.93 5.99
N PHE A 179 0.08 11.46 6.85
CA PHE A 179 0.26 11.44 8.29
C PHE A 179 1.50 10.62 8.70
N VAL A 180 1.65 9.41 8.14
CA VAL A 180 2.80 8.55 8.45
C VAL A 180 4.09 9.14 7.90
N LEU A 181 4.06 9.59 6.64
CA LEU A 181 5.22 10.09 5.92
C LEU A 181 5.83 11.33 6.58
N HIS A 182 4.99 12.25 7.06
CA HIS A 182 5.42 13.57 7.55
C HIS A 182 5.46 13.70 9.07
N CYS A 183 5.12 12.66 9.84
CA CYS A 183 5.27 12.69 11.30
C CYS A 183 6.75 12.86 11.67
N PRO A 184 7.13 13.89 12.46
CA PRO A 184 8.50 14.03 12.95
C PRO A 184 8.89 12.88 13.89
N GLY A 185 10.20 12.61 13.99
CA GLY A 185 10.73 11.56 14.88
C GLY A 185 10.35 11.75 16.36
N TYR A 186 10.27 13.00 16.82
CA TYR A 186 9.89 13.36 18.19
C TYR A 186 8.47 12.92 18.57
N HIS A 187 7.54 12.89 17.61
CA HIS A 187 6.11 12.64 17.86
C HIS A 187 5.68 11.19 17.65
N LEU A 188 6.64 10.28 17.42
CA LEU A 188 6.32 8.89 17.08
C LEU A 188 5.65 8.12 18.21
N MET A 189 6.28 8.11 19.37
CA MET A 189 5.85 7.33 20.54
C MET A 189 4.50 7.79 21.06
N ASN A 190 4.33 9.10 21.06
CA ASN A 190 3.29 9.85 21.73
C ASN A 190 2.12 10.20 20.81
N VAL A 191 2.31 10.20 19.48
CA VAL A 191 1.26 10.51 18.51
C VAL A 191 1.06 9.43 17.47
N ALA A 192 2.11 9.04 16.73
CA ALA A 192 1.97 8.09 15.64
C ALA A 192 1.55 6.70 16.13
N ILE A 193 2.26 6.11 17.11
CA ILE A 193 1.98 4.75 17.60
C ILE A 193 0.56 4.61 18.19
N PRO A 194 0.08 5.51 19.07
CA PRO A 194 -1.27 5.41 19.62
C PRO A 194 -2.39 5.46 18.58
N ILE A 195 -2.15 6.08 17.42
CA ILE A 195 -3.11 6.11 16.29
C ILE A 195 -2.95 4.88 15.40
N LEU A 196 -1.71 4.56 15.03
CA LEU A 196 -1.40 3.49 14.06
C LEU A 196 -1.65 2.09 14.61
N SER A 197 -1.41 1.86 15.89
CA SER A 197 -1.65 0.56 16.53
C SER A 197 -3.10 0.08 16.38
N PRO A 198 -4.13 0.80 16.85
CA PRO A 198 -5.52 0.39 16.66
C PRO A 198 -5.94 0.42 15.19
N PHE A 199 -5.41 1.37 14.39
CA PHE A 199 -5.70 1.46 12.96
C PHE A 199 -5.24 0.22 12.18
N PHE A 200 -3.99 -0.22 12.35
CA PHE A 200 -3.47 -1.41 11.68
C PHE A 200 -4.21 -2.68 12.13
N SER A 201 -4.61 -2.74 13.42
CA SER A 201 -5.38 -3.86 13.98
C SER A 201 -6.72 -4.00 13.28
N TYR A 202 -7.44 -2.88 13.22
CA TYR A 202 -8.74 -2.80 12.57
C TYR A 202 -8.64 -3.14 11.08
N MET A 203 -7.69 -2.53 10.36
CA MET A 203 -7.59 -2.69 8.90
C MET A 203 -7.25 -4.11 8.49
N VAL A 204 -6.34 -4.80 9.18
CA VAL A 204 -6.00 -6.19 8.82
C VAL A 204 -7.17 -7.13 9.09
N GLN A 205 -7.90 -6.94 10.19
CA GLN A 205 -9.09 -7.75 10.49
C GLN A 205 -10.18 -7.50 9.45
N TYR A 206 -10.50 -6.23 9.19
CA TYR A 206 -11.50 -5.85 8.21
C TYR A 206 -11.17 -6.39 6.82
N LEU A 207 -9.94 -6.19 6.34
CA LEU A 207 -9.54 -6.67 5.01
C LEU A 207 -9.54 -8.19 4.94
N GLU A 208 -9.18 -8.90 6.01
CA GLU A 208 -9.29 -10.36 6.02
C GLU A 208 -10.73 -10.82 5.86
N GLU A 209 -11.67 -10.22 6.59
CA GLU A 209 -13.11 -10.51 6.45
C GLU A 209 -13.59 -10.23 5.02
N GLN A 210 -13.16 -9.11 4.42
CA GLN A 210 -13.47 -8.78 3.02
C GLN A 210 -12.88 -9.81 2.04
N TRP A 211 -11.63 -10.23 2.22
CA TRP A 211 -11.01 -11.26 1.38
C TRP A 211 -11.66 -12.64 1.55
N GLN A 212 -12.24 -12.96 2.71
CA GLN A 212 -13.03 -14.17 2.88
C GLN A 212 -14.31 -14.12 2.01
N ILE A 213 -14.97 -12.96 1.94
CA ILE A 213 -16.13 -12.75 1.07
C ILE A 213 -15.74 -12.91 -0.42
N VAL A 214 -14.64 -12.28 -0.85
CA VAL A 214 -14.11 -12.44 -2.23
C VAL A 214 -13.85 -13.91 -2.57
N ARG A 215 -13.24 -14.66 -1.64
CA ARG A 215 -13.01 -16.11 -1.84
C ARG A 215 -14.31 -16.90 -1.95
N GLN A 216 -15.36 -16.50 -1.23
CA GLN A 216 -16.68 -17.11 -1.32
C GLN A 216 -17.32 -16.83 -2.69
N HIS A 217 -17.31 -15.58 -3.15
CA HIS A 217 -17.80 -15.20 -4.50
C HIS A 217 -17.10 -16.02 -5.59
N GLN A 218 -15.78 -16.14 -5.52
CA GLN A 218 -14.99 -16.94 -6.48
C GLN A 218 -15.28 -18.44 -6.45
N ALA A 219 -15.73 -18.97 -5.30
CA ALA A 219 -16.12 -20.38 -5.19
C ALA A 219 -17.53 -20.61 -5.79
N GLU A 220 -18.46 -19.68 -5.55
CA GLU A 220 -19.87 -19.74 -5.97
C GLU A 220 -20.09 -19.41 -7.46
N SER A 221 -19.28 -18.51 -8.03
CA SER A 221 -19.30 -18.14 -9.46
C SER A 221 -19.09 -19.31 -10.43
N ASN A 222 -18.64 -20.48 -9.95
CA ASN A 222 -18.54 -21.69 -10.77
C ASN A 222 -19.88 -22.43 -10.97
N VAL A 223 -21.00 -21.95 -10.42
CA VAL A 223 -22.24 -22.74 -10.29
C VAL A 223 -23.50 -22.15 -10.94
N ASP A 224 -23.63 -20.83 -11.16
CA ASP A 224 -24.90 -20.23 -11.64
C ASP A 224 -24.73 -19.20 -12.79
N GLU A 225 -25.55 -19.29 -13.85
CA GLU A 225 -25.52 -18.45 -15.08
C GLU A 225 -26.55 -17.29 -15.09
N ASP A 226 -27.39 -17.11 -14.06
CA ASP A 226 -28.66 -16.38 -14.22
C ASP A 226 -28.72 -14.91 -13.71
N GLY A 227 -27.60 -14.17 -13.65
CA GLY A 227 -27.64 -12.79 -13.11
C GLY A 227 -26.51 -11.83 -13.48
N GLU A 228 -26.43 -11.39 -14.74
CA GLU A 228 -25.40 -10.44 -15.23
C GLU A 228 -25.23 -9.18 -14.35
N ASP A 229 -26.31 -8.58 -13.82
CA ASP A 229 -26.23 -7.34 -12.99
C ASP A 229 -25.70 -7.61 -11.57
N VAL A 230 -25.95 -8.80 -11.02
CA VAL A 230 -25.44 -9.21 -9.69
C VAL A 230 -23.94 -9.52 -9.80
N GLU A 231 -23.56 -10.27 -10.83
CA GLU A 231 -22.16 -10.60 -11.14
C GLU A 231 -21.32 -9.33 -11.34
N HIS A 232 -21.84 -8.34 -12.09
CA HIS A 232 -21.16 -7.05 -12.25
C HIS A 232 -20.94 -6.32 -10.94
N LYS A 233 -21.89 -6.35 -10.01
CA LYS A 233 -21.77 -5.67 -8.71
C LYS A 233 -20.75 -6.35 -7.81
N GLU A 234 -20.77 -7.68 -7.74
CA GLU A 234 -19.81 -8.49 -6.98
C GLU A 234 -18.38 -8.27 -7.49
N ILE A 235 -18.17 -8.27 -8.80
CA ILE A 235 -16.86 -8.00 -9.42
C ILE A 235 -16.32 -6.61 -9.01
N ILE A 236 -17.17 -5.58 -8.94
CA ILE A 236 -16.75 -4.24 -8.51
C ILE A 236 -16.34 -4.25 -7.03
N GLU A 237 -17.12 -4.91 -6.18
CA GLU A 237 -16.85 -5.01 -4.75
C GLU A 237 -15.54 -5.75 -4.49
N ASP A 238 -15.31 -6.87 -5.19
CA ASP A 238 -14.06 -7.63 -5.16
C ASP A 238 -12.86 -6.79 -5.62
N GLN A 239 -13.00 -6.08 -6.75
CA GLN A 239 -11.94 -5.21 -7.25
C GLN A 239 -11.64 -4.06 -6.27
N LEU A 240 -12.65 -3.54 -5.57
CA LEU A 240 -12.45 -2.53 -4.53
C LEU A 240 -11.65 -3.08 -3.35
N VAL A 241 -11.87 -4.33 -2.93
CA VAL A 241 -11.07 -4.98 -1.88
C VAL A 241 -9.60 -5.06 -2.31
N CYS A 242 -9.32 -5.45 -3.55
CA CYS A 242 -7.96 -5.46 -4.11
C CYS A 242 -7.30 -4.07 -4.01
N ILE A 243 -8.02 -3.03 -4.43
CA ILE A 243 -7.47 -1.67 -4.47
C ILE A 243 -7.25 -1.11 -3.06
N VAL A 244 -8.23 -1.23 -2.16
CA VAL A 244 -8.08 -0.79 -0.76
C VAL A 244 -6.93 -1.54 -0.07
N SER A 245 -6.79 -2.83 -0.34
CA SER A 245 -5.69 -3.63 0.22
C SER A 245 -4.32 -3.13 -0.26
N LYS A 246 -4.22 -2.64 -1.51
CA LYS A 246 -2.99 -2.01 -2.04
C LYS A 246 -2.71 -0.66 -1.37
N ASP A 247 -3.73 0.20 -1.28
CA ASP A 247 -3.65 1.51 -0.63
C ASP A 247 -3.24 1.33 0.86
N TYR A 248 -3.79 0.33 1.55
CA TYR A 248 -3.42 -0.03 2.92
C TYR A 248 -1.97 -0.50 3.02
N MET A 249 -1.56 -1.42 2.13
CA MET A 249 -0.20 -1.96 2.13
C MET A 249 0.85 -0.90 1.83
N GLU A 250 0.51 0.14 1.08
CA GLU A 250 1.36 1.30 0.86
C GLU A 250 1.59 2.08 2.15
N VAL A 251 0.52 2.42 2.88
CA VAL A 251 0.60 3.08 4.20
C VAL A 251 1.38 2.22 5.20
N PHE A 252 1.11 0.92 5.25
CA PHE A 252 1.80 -0.01 6.13
C PHE A 252 3.30 -0.09 5.81
N THR A 253 3.66 -0.25 4.53
CA THR A 253 5.06 -0.28 4.09
C THR A 253 5.80 1.02 4.41
N LEU A 254 5.14 2.17 4.21
CA LEU A 254 5.68 3.49 4.55
C LEU A 254 5.96 3.60 6.05
N ALA A 255 5.05 3.13 6.90
CA ALA A 255 5.26 3.14 8.35
C ALA A 255 6.43 2.26 8.78
N CYS A 256 6.66 1.14 8.08
CA CYS A 256 7.65 0.14 8.48
C CYS A 256 9.06 0.38 7.93
N VAL A 257 9.19 0.80 6.67
CA VAL A 257 10.49 0.86 5.96
C VAL A 257 10.96 2.28 5.76
N VAL A 258 10.05 3.22 5.52
CA VAL A 258 10.46 4.57 5.15
C VAL A 258 10.87 5.35 6.38
N ARG A 259 12.12 5.84 6.35
CA ARG A 259 12.51 7.18 6.80
C ARG A 259 13.91 7.51 6.30
N LYS A 260 14.00 8.50 5.42
CA LYS A 260 15.27 9.06 4.97
C LYS A 260 15.78 9.95 6.10
N ASP A 261 16.72 9.44 6.90
CA ASP A 261 17.43 10.22 7.91
C ASP A 261 18.30 11.27 7.21
N SER A 262 17.75 12.43 6.84
CA SER A 262 18.53 13.65 6.56
C SER A 262 17.62 14.84 6.28
N ASN A 263 17.91 15.94 6.99
CA ASN A 263 17.61 17.30 6.58
C ASN A 263 17.81 17.50 5.08
N GLY A 264 16.81 18.04 4.39
CA GLY A 264 16.94 18.50 3.01
C GLY A 264 16.33 17.54 1.99
N VAL A 265 15.02 17.67 1.78
CA VAL A 265 14.29 17.78 0.49
C VAL A 265 12.82 17.66 0.87
N THR A 266 12.28 18.71 1.50
CA THR A 266 10.85 18.96 1.57
C THR A 266 10.48 19.78 0.34
N GLY A 267 10.45 19.12 -0.82
CA GLY A 267 10.29 19.84 -2.08
C GLY A 267 10.46 18.97 -3.31
N MET A 268 9.90 17.78 -3.30
CA MET A 268 9.58 17.09 -4.53
C MET A 268 8.36 16.23 -4.23
N GLU A 269 7.32 16.36 -5.06
CA GLU A 269 6.28 15.34 -5.11
C GLU A 269 7.00 14.00 -5.21
N ILE A 270 6.92 13.17 -4.16
CA ILE A 270 7.39 11.80 -4.23
C ILE A 270 6.47 11.15 -5.25
N THR A 271 6.94 11.05 -6.49
CA THR A 271 6.23 10.31 -7.52
C THR A 271 6.25 8.84 -7.12
N GLU A 272 5.17 8.11 -7.42
CA GLU A 272 5.06 6.66 -7.17
C GLU A 272 6.26 5.88 -7.77
N GLU A 273 6.96 6.46 -8.76
CA GLU A 273 8.18 5.92 -9.36
C GLU A 273 9.41 5.91 -8.44
N ASP A 274 9.56 6.87 -7.52
CA ASP A 274 10.68 6.93 -6.57
C ASP A 274 10.52 5.92 -5.41
N GLU A 275 9.28 5.56 -5.06
CA GLU A 275 8.98 4.53 -4.04
C GLU A 275 9.32 3.10 -4.53
N LEU A 276 9.27 2.87 -5.85
CA LEU A 276 9.43 1.56 -6.47
C LEU A 276 10.84 1.26 -7.00
N ARG A 277 11.66 2.28 -7.31
CA ARG A 277 12.97 2.08 -7.97
C ARG A 277 14.17 1.81 -7.05
N GLY A 278 14.02 1.88 -5.72
CA GLY A 278 15.19 1.97 -4.84
C GLY A 278 15.46 0.82 -3.88
N LEU A 279 14.57 -0.16 -3.71
CA LEU A 279 14.71 -1.11 -2.61
C LEU A 279 15.09 -2.50 -3.12
N ASP A 280 16.31 -2.94 -2.83
CA ASP A 280 16.75 -4.33 -2.99
C ASP A 280 15.91 -5.26 -2.07
N PRO A 281 15.25 -6.31 -2.59
CA PRO A 281 14.49 -7.28 -1.80
C PRO A 281 15.30 -7.90 -0.65
N CYS A 282 16.61 -8.05 -0.82
CA CYS A 282 17.49 -8.63 0.19
C CYS A 282 17.99 -7.61 1.22
N ASN A 283 17.91 -6.30 0.93
CA ASN A 283 18.54 -5.25 1.74
C ASN A 283 17.54 -4.24 2.34
N THR A 284 16.24 -4.53 2.27
CA THR A 284 15.21 -3.71 2.91
C THR A 284 15.43 -3.73 4.44
N LYS A 285 15.55 -2.55 5.05
CA LYS A 285 15.70 -2.33 6.50
C LYS A 285 14.47 -1.62 7.05
N LEU A 286 14.18 -1.83 8.33
CA LEU A 286 13.13 -1.07 9.00
C LEU A 286 13.59 0.37 9.20
N GLY A 287 12.66 1.31 8.99
CA GLY A 287 12.83 2.71 9.39
C GLY A 287 12.58 2.87 10.89
N SER A 288 12.85 4.06 11.42
CA SER A 288 12.71 4.33 12.86
C SER A 288 11.31 4.02 13.41
N LEU A 289 10.24 4.36 12.70
CA LEU A 289 8.88 4.01 13.11
C LEU A 289 8.63 2.50 13.08
N GLY A 290 9.07 1.80 12.03
CA GLY A 290 8.94 0.34 11.94
C GLY A 290 9.65 -0.39 13.08
N THR A 291 10.88 0.01 13.40
CA THR A 291 11.63 -0.51 14.54
C THR A 291 10.89 -0.27 15.85
N LEU A 292 10.35 0.94 16.04
CA LEU A 292 9.61 1.30 17.24
C LEU A 292 8.29 0.53 17.39
N LEU A 293 7.54 0.35 16.30
CA LEU A 293 6.34 -0.49 16.28
C LEU A 293 6.64 -1.94 16.68
N LEU A 294 7.77 -2.49 16.19
CA LEU A 294 8.19 -3.85 16.53
C LEU A 294 8.75 -3.98 17.96
N ARG A 295 9.34 -2.92 18.51
CA ARG A 295 9.85 -2.91 19.89
C ARG A 295 8.77 -2.58 20.93
N THR A 296 7.59 -2.14 20.50
CA THR A 296 6.48 -1.82 21.42
C THR A 296 5.69 -3.09 21.74
N GLU A 297 5.75 -3.55 23.00
CA GLU A 297 5.14 -4.82 23.44
C GLU A 297 3.64 -4.94 23.15
N SER A 298 2.90 -3.84 23.21
CA SER A 298 1.45 -3.86 22.97
C SER A 298 1.08 -4.03 21.49
N VAL A 299 2.03 -3.92 20.56
CA VAL A 299 1.75 -3.84 19.10
C VAL A 299 2.63 -4.79 18.27
N ASN A 300 3.78 -5.20 18.79
CA ASN A 300 4.80 -5.96 18.06
C ASN A 300 4.27 -7.21 17.32
N MET A 301 3.53 -8.07 18.02
CA MET A 301 2.97 -9.31 17.48
C MET A 301 1.92 -9.00 16.43
N GLN A 302 1.10 -7.97 16.64
CA GLN A 302 0.07 -7.57 15.69
C GLN A 302 0.69 -7.15 14.35
N ILE A 303 1.77 -6.37 14.37
CA ILE A 303 2.47 -5.91 13.16
C ILE A 303 3.14 -7.08 12.44
N LEU A 304 3.72 -8.00 13.19
CA LEU A 304 4.32 -9.21 12.64
C LEU A 304 3.27 -10.09 11.97
N CYS A 305 2.17 -10.40 12.67
CA CYS A 305 1.04 -11.17 12.14
C CYS A 305 0.43 -10.50 10.91
N THR A 306 0.25 -9.17 10.94
CA THR A 306 -0.25 -8.39 9.79
C THR A 306 0.59 -8.65 8.55
N THR A 307 1.91 -8.61 8.69
CA THR A 307 2.83 -8.83 7.56
C THR A 307 2.64 -10.19 6.91
N PHE A 308 2.52 -11.26 7.70
CA PHE A 308 2.30 -12.61 7.18
C PHE A 308 0.87 -12.82 6.66
N GLN A 309 -0.12 -12.21 7.30
CA GLN A 309 -1.52 -12.26 6.86
C GLN A 309 -1.66 -11.69 5.45
N CYS A 310 -1.04 -10.55 5.17
CA CYS A 310 -1.08 -9.93 3.85
C CYS A 310 -0.49 -10.82 2.74
N MET A 311 0.40 -11.77 3.06
CA MET A 311 0.94 -12.72 2.08
C MET A 311 -0.10 -13.77 1.63
N THR A 312 -1.17 -13.95 2.39
CA THR A 312 -2.24 -14.92 2.10
C THR A 312 -3.32 -14.36 1.17
N TRP A 313 -3.36 -13.04 0.99
CA TRP A 313 -4.33 -12.39 0.11
C TRP A 313 -4.00 -12.70 -1.36
N PRO A 314 -5.00 -12.99 -2.21
CA PRO A 314 -4.81 -13.39 -3.60
C PRO A 314 -4.45 -12.21 -4.52
N ASP A 315 -3.58 -11.30 -4.06
CA ASP A 315 -3.00 -10.22 -4.86
C ASP A 315 -1.46 -10.34 -4.87
N SER A 316 -0.90 -10.56 -6.05
CA SER A 316 0.54 -10.77 -6.23
C SER A 316 1.36 -9.55 -5.77
N SER A 317 0.89 -8.32 -6.03
CA SER A 317 1.63 -7.10 -5.68
C SER A 317 1.75 -6.96 -4.17
N ILE A 318 0.64 -7.19 -3.45
CA ILE A 318 0.62 -7.18 -2.00
C ILE A 318 1.52 -8.27 -1.42
N CYS A 319 1.41 -9.50 -1.92
CA CYS A 319 2.23 -10.62 -1.45
C CYS A 319 3.74 -10.32 -1.61
N HIS A 320 4.15 -9.73 -2.73
CA HIS A 320 5.54 -9.31 -2.95
C HIS A 320 5.98 -8.21 -1.98
N LYS A 321 5.16 -7.18 -1.73
CA LYS A 321 5.47 -6.12 -0.74
C LYS A 321 5.56 -6.71 0.68
N ALA A 322 4.61 -7.54 1.07
CA ALA A 322 4.55 -8.20 2.37
C ALA A 322 5.74 -9.14 2.61
N SER A 323 6.13 -9.94 1.62
CA SER A 323 7.32 -10.80 1.67
C SER A 323 8.60 -10.02 1.99
N ARG A 324 8.76 -8.84 1.38
CA ARG A 324 9.93 -7.97 1.63
C ARG A 324 9.92 -7.39 3.04
N LEU A 325 8.75 -6.97 3.52
CA LEU A 325 8.57 -6.52 4.90
C LEU A 325 8.87 -7.64 5.90
N ALA A 326 8.40 -8.87 5.64
CA ALA A 326 8.65 -10.01 6.51
C ALA A 326 10.15 -10.23 6.71
N MET A 327 10.95 -10.09 5.66
CA MET A 327 12.41 -10.18 5.77
C MET A 327 12.99 -9.06 6.66
N ALA A 328 12.53 -7.81 6.51
CA ALA A 328 12.99 -6.69 7.32
C ALA A 328 12.63 -6.86 8.81
N PHE A 329 11.39 -7.25 9.09
CA PHE A 329 10.93 -7.55 10.45
C PHE A 329 11.72 -8.68 11.09
N MET A 330 11.91 -9.80 10.39
CA MET A 330 12.64 -10.94 10.93
C MET A 330 14.10 -10.59 11.26
N LYS A 331 14.77 -9.74 10.46
CA LYS A 331 16.12 -9.25 10.79
C LYS A 331 16.12 -8.44 12.09
N GLU A 332 15.15 -7.57 12.30
CA GLU A 332 15.07 -6.76 13.51
C GLU A 332 14.71 -7.61 14.73
N VAL A 333 13.79 -8.59 14.61
CA VAL A 333 13.51 -9.53 15.70
C VAL A 333 14.80 -10.25 16.13
N LEU A 334 15.62 -10.70 15.19
CA LEU A 334 16.93 -11.32 15.51
C LEU A 334 17.86 -10.38 16.27
N VAL A 335 17.87 -9.08 15.94
CA VAL A 335 18.66 -8.08 16.67
C VAL A 335 18.14 -7.93 18.10
N ILE A 336 16.81 -7.79 18.28
CA ILE A 336 16.16 -7.68 19.59
C ILE A 336 16.44 -8.91 20.45
N CYS A 337 16.38 -10.12 19.87
CA CYS A 337 16.69 -11.36 20.58
C CYS A 337 18.14 -11.42 21.09
N ARG A 338 19.10 -10.96 20.29
CA ARG A 338 20.51 -10.86 20.69
C ARG A 338 20.73 -9.85 21.81
N GLU A 339 20.08 -8.68 21.72
CA GLU A 339 20.18 -7.62 22.73
C GLU A 339 19.61 -8.05 24.09
N SER A 340 18.59 -8.91 24.09
CA SER A 340 17.88 -9.31 25.31
C SER A 340 18.59 -10.40 26.12
N GLU A 341 19.77 -10.89 25.67
CA GLU A 341 20.52 -12.03 26.24
C GLU A 341 19.69 -13.31 26.48
N THR A 342 18.47 -13.37 25.95
CA THR A 342 17.60 -14.53 26.06
C THR A 342 18.05 -15.59 25.07
N THR A 343 18.79 -16.59 25.57
CA THR A 343 19.19 -17.78 24.81
C THR A 343 18.02 -18.48 24.11
N LEU A 344 16.81 -18.37 24.68
CA LEU A 344 15.57 -18.96 24.18
C LEU A 344 15.04 -18.25 22.92
N ALA A 345 15.05 -16.92 22.87
CA ALA A 345 14.50 -16.16 21.75
C ALA A 345 15.46 -16.15 20.56
N ASP A 346 16.77 -16.07 20.86
CA ASP A 346 17.81 -16.17 19.84
C ASP A 346 17.84 -17.57 19.23
N SER A 347 17.64 -18.63 20.03
CA SER A 347 17.46 -19.97 19.46
C SER A 347 16.14 -20.08 18.69
N VAL A 348 15.01 -19.57 19.17
CA VAL A 348 13.71 -19.79 18.52
C VAL A 348 13.56 -18.99 17.22
N VAL A 349 14.01 -17.73 17.14
CA VAL A 349 13.86 -16.88 15.93
C VAL A 349 14.96 -17.18 14.92
N GLN A 350 16.21 -17.35 15.37
CA GLN A 350 17.31 -17.75 14.50
C GLN A 350 17.13 -19.20 14.04
N GLN A 351 16.57 -20.10 14.86
CA GLN A 351 16.12 -21.40 14.37
C GLN A 351 14.87 -21.29 13.51
N LEU A 352 13.83 -20.52 13.80
CA LEU A 352 12.67 -20.40 12.89
C LEU A 352 13.12 -19.99 11.49
N PHE A 353 14.02 -19.01 11.35
CA PHE A 353 14.52 -18.58 10.05
C PHE A 353 15.52 -19.57 9.41
N TYR A 354 16.45 -20.14 10.19
CA TYR A 354 17.43 -21.13 9.70
C TYR A 354 16.82 -22.53 9.52
N GLN A 355 15.68 -22.84 10.15
CA GLN A 355 14.97 -24.11 10.07
C GLN A 355 13.89 -24.08 8.98
N VAL A 356 13.10 -23.01 8.85
CA VAL A 356 12.15 -22.85 7.73
C VAL A 356 12.86 -22.82 6.37
N LEU A 357 14.08 -22.26 6.28
CA LEU A 357 14.84 -22.17 5.01
C LEU A 357 15.96 -23.21 4.84
N LYS A 358 16.45 -23.89 5.89
CA LYS A 358 17.57 -24.84 5.80
C LYS A 358 17.44 -26.15 6.60
N ARG A 359 16.46 -26.33 7.49
CA ARG A 359 16.35 -27.55 8.32
C ARG A 359 14.91 -27.84 8.82
N PRO A 360 14.27 -28.96 8.43
CA PRO A 360 13.06 -29.43 9.10
C PRO A 360 13.42 -30.14 10.42
N GLN A 361 13.80 -29.40 11.47
CA GLN A 361 14.15 -29.95 12.79
C GLN A 361 13.06 -29.75 13.87
N TYR A 362 12.02 -28.95 13.60
CA TYR A 362 10.79 -28.96 14.38
C TYR A 362 9.79 -29.94 13.76
N SER A 363 9.26 -30.86 14.57
CA SER A 363 8.20 -31.78 14.16
C SER A 363 6.99 -31.06 13.57
N SER A 364 6.65 -29.87 14.10
CA SER A 364 5.56 -29.02 13.60
C SER A 364 5.82 -28.46 12.20
N LEU A 365 7.03 -27.96 11.92
CA LEU A 365 7.40 -27.49 10.58
C LEU A 365 7.50 -28.66 9.59
N GLN A 366 8.07 -29.78 10.03
CA GLN A 366 8.13 -31.01 9.25
C GLN A 366 6.72 -31.51 8.90
N GLN A 367 5.78 -31.46 9.83
CA GLN A 367 4.37 -31.79 9.60
C GLN A 367 3.74 -30.89 8.53
N VAL A 368 3.97 -29.57 8.60
CA VAL A 368 3.44 -28.63 7.59
C VAL A 368 4.09 -28.83 6.22
N LEU A 369 5.40 -29.08 6.16
CA LEU A 369 6.08 -29.35 4.88
C LEU A 369 5.68 -30.70 4.28
N LEU A 370 5.47 -31.74 5.10
CA LEU A 370 4.95 -33.02 4.62
C LEU A 370 3.53 -32.88 4.02
N GLN A 371 2.74 -31.90 4.46
CA GLN A 371 1.45 -31.58 3.84
C GLN A 371 1.59 -31.01 2.42
N THR A 372 2.76 -30.55 2.00
CA THR A 372 3.01 -30.05 0.63
C THR A 372 3.33 -31.16 -0.38
N ASN A 373 2.98 -32.42 -0.05
CA ASN A 373 3.17 -33.60 -0.89
C ASN A 373 4.65 -33.94 -1.19
N CYS A 374 5.56 -33.56 -0.28
CA CYS A 374 6.98 -33.88 -0.37
C CYS A 374 7.33 -35.14 0.45
N SER A 375 8.40 -35.85 0.06
CA SER A 375 8.87 -37.01 0.82
C SER A 375 9.80 -36.64 1.98
N LEU A 376 9.96 -37.56 2.93
CA LEU A 376 10.92 -37.40 4.03
C LEU A 376 12.37 -37.30 3.51
N ASP A 377 12.67 -37.94 2.39
CA ASP A 377 13.99 -37.91 1.75
C ASP A 377 14.25 -36.54 1.08
N ASP A 378 13.22 -35.91 0.50
CA ASP A 378 13.30 -34.55 -0.04
C ASP A 378 13.59 -33.51 1.06
N LEU A 379 12.99 -33.72 2.24
CA LEU A 379 13.24 -32.91 3.44
C LEU A 379 14.68 -33.06 3.94
N GLN A 380 15.22 -34.28 3.94
CA GLN A 380 16.61 -34.53 4.30
C GLN A 380 17.59 -33.97 3.25
N ALA A 381 17.21 -33.90 1.98
CA ALA A 381 18.04 -33.34 0.91
C ALA A 381 18.28 -31.82 1.01
N LEU A 382 17.51 -31.11 1.84
CA LEU A 382 17.71 -29.70 2.20
C LEU A 382 18.73 -29.50 3.34
N CYS A 383 19.18 -30.56 4.00
CA CYS A 383 20.20 -30.48 5.04
C CYS A 383 21.62 -30.39 4.43
N PHE A 384 22.11 -29.15 4.25
CA PHE A 384 23.43 -28.87 3.69
C PHE A 384 24.58 -28.92 4.71
N GLU A 385 24.63 -29.94 5.58
CA GLU A 385 25.65 -30.01 6.64
C GLU A 385 27.07 -29.97 6.08
N GLY A 386 27.87 -28.99 6.52
CA GLY A 386 29.29 -28.85 6.22
C GLY A 386 29.64 -28.59 4.75
N LYS A 387 28.67 -28.36 3.86
CA LYS A 387 28.90 -28.16 2.42
C LYS A 387 28.59 -26.73 1.99
N GLU A 388 29.57 -26.05 1.41
CA GLU A 388 29.33 -24.81 0.67
C GLU A 388 28.53 -25.13 -0.60
N VAL A 389 27.24 -24.81 -0.57
CA VAL A 389 26.33 -24.98 -1.69
C VAL A 389 25.93 -23.61 -2.21
N ALA A 390 26.04 -23.42 -3.53
CA ALA A 390 25.62 -22.20 -4.20
C ALA A 390 24.13 -21.89 -3.91
N GLU A 391 23.80 -20.63 -3.64
CA GLU A 391 22.44 -20.17 -3.34
C GLU A 391 21.43 -20.59 -4.41
N LYS A 392 21.83 -20.56 -5.69
CA LYS A 392 21.00 -21.04 -6.80
C LYS A 392 20.53 -22.49 -6.62
N LYS A 393 21.41 -23.36 -6.13
CA LYS A 393 21.10 -24.78 -5.92
C LYS A 393 20.21 -25.00 -4.71
N LYS A 394 20.40 -24.22 -3.63
CA LYS A 394 19.51 -24.24 -2.45
C LYS A 394 18.09 -23.83 -2.81
N ARG A 395 17.93 -22.74 -3.59
CA ARG A 395 16.63 -22.27 -4.08
C ARG A 395 15.92 -23.31 -4.94
N GLU A 396 16.64 -23.99 -5.82
CA GLU A 396 16.08 -25.03 -6.69
C GLU A 396 15.62 -26.26 -5.89
N GLN A 397 16.38 -26.69 -4.88
CA GLN A 397 15.98 -27.80 -4.01
C GLN A 397 14.77 -27.45 -3.15
N PHE A 398 14.72 -26.22 -2.61
CA PHE A 398 13.53 -25.75 -1.89
C PHE A 398 12.31 -25.68 -2.80
N ARG A 399 12.46 -25.19 -4.04
CA ARG A 399 11.38 -25.14 -5.04
C ARG A 399 10.80 -26.53 -5.32
N LYS A 400 11.64 -27.57 -5.39
CA LYS A 400 11.18 -28.96 -5.54
C LYS A 400 10.36 -29.44 -4.35
N LEU A 401 10.78 -29.09 -3.13
CA LEU A 401 10.07 -29.46 -1.91
C LEU A 401 8.65 -28.88 -1.88
N VAL A 402 8.52 -27.59 -2.20
CA VAL A 402 7.23 -26.89 -2.16
C VAL A 402 6.44 -27.01 -3.47
N ALA A 403 6.88 -27.83 -4.42
CA ALA A 403 6.26 -27.91 -5.75
C ALA A 403 4.76 -28.25 -5.70
N GLY A 404 4.31 -29.01 -4.68
CA GLY A 404 2.90 -29.36 -4.50
C GLY A 404 1.99 -28.20 -4.12
N ILE A 405 2.53 -27.07 -3.64
CA ILE A 405 1.78 -25.85 -3.29
C ILE A 405 2.04 -24.68 -4.26
N ILE A 406 2.93 -24.86 -5.25
CA ILE A 406 3.14 -23.86 -6.29
C ILE A 406 1.94 -23.92 -7.24
N GLY A 407 1.13 -22.86 -7.24
CA GLY A 407 0.03 -22.69 -8.18
C GLY A 407 0.50 -22.75 -9.63
N LYS A 408 -0.25 -23.44 -10.48
CA LYS A 408 0.01 -23.49 -11.93
C LYS A 408 -0.57 -22.23 -12.58
N ASN A 409 0.13 -21.66 -13.54
CA ASN A 409 -0.41 -20.53 -14.30
C ASN A 409 -1.62 -21.01 -15.12
N ILE A 410 -2.70 -20.22 -15.15
CA ILE A 410 -3.89 -20.53 -15.94
C ILE A 410 -3.55 -20.66 -17.44
N ALA A 411 -2.58 -19.88 -17.93
CA ALA A 411 -2.07 -20.00 -19.30
C ALA A 411 -1.42 -21.36 -19.60
N ASP A 412 -0.91 -22.06 -18.59
CA ASP A 412 -0.39 -23.42 -18.73
C ASP A 412 -1.50 -24.48 -18.64
N LEU A 413 -2.67 -24.16 -18.07
CA LEU A 413 -3.85 -25.03 -18.06
C LEU A 413 -4.59 -25.04 -19.41
N PHE A 414 -4.59 -23.91 -20.11
CA PHE A 414 -5.20 -23.79 -21.45
C PHE A 414 -4.22 -23.97 -22.61
N ARG A 415 -2.94 -24.26 -22.33
CA ARG A 415 -2.04 -24.84 -23.31
C ARG A 415 -2.47 -26.28 -23.57
N ASN A 416 -3.36 -26.46 -24.55
CA ASN A 416 -3.48 -27.76 -25.20
C ASN A 416 -2.08 -28.11 -25.73
N GLU A 417 -1.39 -29.06 -25.09
CA GLU A 417 -0.22 -29.70 -25.68
C GLU A 417 -0.70 -30.42 -26.95
N ILE A 418 -0.68 -29.73 -28.08
CA ILE A 418 -0.80 -30.37 -29.38
C ILE A 418 0.54 -31.10 -29.60
N LYS A 419 0.67 -32.29 -29.01
CA LYS A 419 1.72 -33.24 -29.36
C LYS A 419 1.41 -33.79 -30.75
N ILE A 420 1.79 -33.04 -31.79
CA ILE A 420 1.79 -33.54 -33.16
C ILE A 420 2.88 -34.61 -33.21
N LYS A 421 2.46 -35.89 -33.19
CA LYS A 421 3.37 -37.03 -33.02
C LYS A 421 4.33 -37.27 -34.18
N ASP A 422 4.16 -36.61 -35.33
CA ASP A 422 4.99 -36.84 -36.52
C ASP A 422 5.20 -35.54 -37.32
N LEU A 423 5.80 -34.52 -36.72
CA LEU A 423 6.37 -33.43 -37.50
C LEU A 423 7.76 -33.84 -38.00
N PRO A 424 8.04 -33.81 -39.31
CA PRO A 424 9.39 -33.98 -39.80
C PRO A 424 10.30 -32.92 -39.17
N PRO A 425 11.53 -33.28 -38.77
CA PRO A 425 12.43 -32.35 -38.12
C PRO A 425 12.69 -31.14 -39.02
N ILE A 426 12.35 -29.95 -38.53
CA ILE A 426 12.73 -28.70 -39.19
C ILE A 426 14.25 -28.62 -39.12
N ALA A 427 14.90 -28.66 -40.28
CA ALA A 427 16.33 -28.41 -40.40
C ALA A 427 16.61 -26.94 -40.08
N ILE A 428 16.72 -26.63 -38.79
CA ILE A 428 17.29 -25.36 -38.34
C ILE A 428 18.79 -25.51 -38.53
N ASN A 429 19.30 -24.99 -39.65
CA ASN A 429 20.73 -24.83 -39.82
C ASN A 429 21.23 -23.93 -38.69
N PRO A 430 22.11 -24.41 -37.80
CA PRO A 430 22.74 -23.55 -36.83
C PRO A 430 23.66 -22.62 -37.62
N THR A 431 23.20 -21.40 -37.89
CA THR A 431 24.08 -20.33 -38.33
C THR A 431 25.07 -20.11 -37.18
N LYS A 432 26.27 -20.67 -37.31
CA LYS A 432 27.41 -20.19 -36.53
C LYS A 432 27.48 -18.67 -36.76
N PRO A 433 27.60 -17.84 -35.72
CA PRO A 433 27.88 -16.44 -35.93
C PRO A 433 29.28 -16.36 -36.56
N GLU A 434 29.33 -16.20 -37.88
CA GLU A 434 30.52 -15.64 -38.51
C GLU A 434 30.58 -14.18 -38.09
N GLN A 435 31.67 -13.83 -37.40
CA GLN A 435 32.08 -12.45 -37.20
C GLN A 435 32.50 -11.90 -38.56
N THR A 436 31.54 -11.43 -39.35
CA THR A 436 31.81 -10.51 -40.44
C THR A 436 31.50 -9.11 -39.96
N GLU A 437 32.57 -8.34 -39.74
CA GLU A 437 32.53 -6.89 -39.64
C GLU A 437 32.02 -6.32 -40.96
N ASP A 438 30.70 -6.24 -41.13
CA ASP A 438 30.10 -5.35 -42.10
C ASP A 438 29.01 -4.54 -41.39
N LEU A 439 29.45 -3.37 -40.91
CA LEU A 439 28.64 -2.27 -40.41
C LEU A 439 27.66 -1.84 -41.51
N THR A 440 26.53 -2.52 -41.57
CA THR A 440 25.41 -2.23 -42.46
C THR A 440 24.82 -0.87 -42.11
N GLY A 441 25.21 0.17 -42.85
CA GLY A 441 24.41 1.34 -43.29
C GLY A 441 23.67 2.21 -42.27
N LEU A 442 23.61 1.84 -40.99
CA LEU A 442 22.85 2.53 -39.95
C LEU A 442 23.61 3.70 -39.35
N MET A 443 24.95 3.70 -39.43
CA MET A 443 25.76 4.83 -39.00
C MET A 443 25.55 6.09 -39.86
N GLU A 444 25.22 5.93 -41.15
CA GLU A 444 24.97 7.08 -42.04
C GLU A 444 23.64 7.80 -41.76
N LEU A 445 22.70 7.15 -41.08
CA LEU A 445 21.39 7.70 -40.72
C LEU A 445 21.45 8.65 -39.51
N PHE A 446 22.53 8.59 -38.73
CA PHE A 446 22.74 9.39 -37.53
C PHE A 446 23.97 10.30 -37.61
N ASP A 447 24.50 10.53 -38.82
CA ASP A 447 25.62 11.45 -39.04
C ASP A 447 25.14 12.92 -38.88
N PRO A 448 25.62 13.66 -37.85
CA PRO A 448 25.16 15.03 -37.57
C PRO A 448 25.53 16.04 -38.66
N ASN A 449 26.36 15.65 -39.64
CA ASN A 449 26.80 16.54 -40.72
C ASN A 449 25.88 16.53 -41.96
N LYS A 450 24.84 15.70 -42.01
CA LYS A 450 23.86 15.66 -43.12
C LYS A 450 22.59 16.50 -42.88
N SER A 451 22.52 17.28 -41.79
CA SER A 451 21.42 18.23 -41.58
C SER A 451 21.67 19.55 -42.32
N THR A 452 21.38 19.59 -43.62
CA THR A 452 21.16 20.85 -44.33
C THR A 452 20.17 20.69 -45.46
N GLU A 453 19.22 21.65 -45.46
CA GLU A 453 18.29 22.03 -46.52
C GLU A 453 17.07 21.15 -46.77
N VAL A 454 15.98 21.51 -46.09
CA VAL A 454 14.65 21.46 -46.71
C VAL A 454 14.12 22.90 -46.73
N VAL A 455 13.98 23.40 -47.96
CA VAL A 455 13.27 24.64 -48.36
C VAL A 455 11.80 24.55 -48.03
#